data_AF-A0A511ZKN1-F1
#
_entry.id   AF-A0A511ZKN1-F1
#
_cell.length_a   1.000
_cell.length_b   1.000
_cell.length_c   1.000
_cell.angle_alpha   90.00
_cell.angle_beta   90.00
_cell.angle_gamma   90.00
#
_symmetry.space_group_name_H-M   'P 1'
#
loop_
_entity.id
_entity.type
_entity.pdbx_description
1 polymer ?
#
loop_
_entity_poly.entity_id
_entity_poly.type
_entity_poly.pdbx_seq_one_letter_code
_entity_poly.pdbx_strand_id
1 'polypeptide(L)'
;MKELFPLKQVNGYIFSLLLTVVALSVYFFDMSFAMGLTILVVTAFIQAGVQLVVFMHAGESEDKGGIYVHTIYGVVLALLTILGSLLAMIWGYMF
;
A
#
# COMPACT_ATOMS: atom_id res chain seq x y z
N MET A 1 -7.43 -11.71 -30.03
CA MET A 1 -6.24 -11.75 -29.14
C MET A 1 -5.78 -10.37 -28.66
N LYS A 2 -5.97 -9.27 -29.40
CA LYS A 2 -5.68 -7.89 -28.93
C LYS A 2 -6.59 -7.36 -27.82
N GLU A 3 -7.77 -7.94 -27.62
CA GLU A 3 -8.69 -7.56 -26.54
C GLU A 3 -8.50 -8.35 -25.23
N LEU A 4 -7.62 -9.36 -25.21
CA LEU A 4 -7.34 -10.16 -24.01
C LEU A 4 -6.15 -9.66 -23.19
N PHE A 5 -5.42 -8.64 -23.68
CA PHE A 5 -4.34 -8.03 -22.90
C PHE A 5 -4.90 -6.83 -22.12
N PRO A 6 -5.05 -6.93 -20.79
CA PRO A 6 -5.54 -5.83 -19.98
C PRO A 6 -4.46 -4.74 -19.88
N LEU A 7 -4.39 -3.88 -20.91
CA LEU A 7 -3.40 -2.79 -21.01
C LEU A 7 -3.40 -1.89 -19.77
N LYS A 8 -4.55 -1.69 -19.12
CA LYS A 8 -4.66 -0.95 -17.86
C LYS A 8 -3.88 -1.61 -16.71
N GLN A 9 -3.96 -2.93 -16.57
CA GLN A 9 -3.26 -3.68 -15.52
C GLN A 9 -1.76 -3.75 -15.79
N VAL A 10 -1.36 -3.89 -17.05
CA VAL A 10 0.05 -3.87 -17.45
C VAL A 10 0.69 -2.52 -17.12
N ASN A 11 0.00 -1.41 -17.41
CA ASN A 11 0.48 -0.07 -17.05
C ASN A 11 0.57 0.12 -15.53
N GLY A 12 -0.41 -0.38 -14.77
CA GLY A 12 -0.37 -0.39 -13.30
C GLY A 12 0.80 -1.19 -12.73
N TYR A 13 1.10 -2.33 -13.35
CA TYR A 13 2.23 -3.18 -12.97
C TYR A 13 3.59 -2.53 -13.26
N ILE A 14 3.74 -1.87 -14.41
CA ILE A 14 4.97 -1.12 -14.71
C ILE A 14 5.15 0.05 -13.73
N PHE A 15 4.06 0.74 -13.38
CA PHE A 15 4.09 1.83 -12.40
C PHE A 15 4.46 1.33 -10.99
N SER A 16 3.95 0.17 -10.56
CA SER A 16 4.32 -0.43 -9.28
C SER A 16 5.79 -0.90 -9.26
N LEU A 17 6.34 -1.37 -10.38
CA LEU A 17 7.77 -1.66 -10.50
C LEU A 17 8.61 -0.40 -10.33
N LEU A 18 8.24 0.70 -10.98
CA LEU A 18 8.95 1.98 -10.85
C LEU A 18 8.94 2.48 -9.40
N LEU A 19 7.80 2.47 -8.72
CA LEU A 19 7.71 2.86 -7.31
C LEU A 19 8.58 1.99 -6.41
N THR A 20 8.67 0.69 -6.69
CA THR A 20 9.54 -0.24 -5.95
C THR A 20 11.00 0.08 -6.16
N VAL A 21 11.42 0.39 -7.39
CA VAL A 21 12.79 0.82 -7.69
C VAL A 21 13.13 2.14 -6.97
N VAL A 22 12.20 3.09 -6.92
CA VAL A 22 12.38 4.33 -6.15
C VAL A 22 12.53 4.05 -4.65
N ALA A 23 11.73 3.15 -4.09
CA ALA A 23 11.87 2.75 -2.69
C ALA A 23 13.22 2.05 -2.42
N LEU A 24 13.67 1.18 -3.32
CA LEU A 24 14.97 0.51 -3.24
C LEU A 24 16.14 1.49 -3.31
N SER A 25 15.97 2.64 -3.95
CA SER A 25 17.02 3.68 -4.03
C SER A 25 17.48 4.13 -2.64
N VAL A 26 16.59 4.13 -1.63
CA VAL A 26 16.91 4.49 -0.24
C VAL A 26 17.99 3.58 0.37
N TYR A 27 18.11 2.33 -0.09
CA TYR A 27 19.14 1.41 0.37
C TYR A 27 20.51 1.67 -0.28
N PHE A 28 20.51 2.07 -1.55
CA PHE A 28 21.75 2.24 -2.33
C PHE A 28 22.37 3.63 -2.23
N PHE A 29 21.57 4.64 -1.90
CA PHE A 29 22.03 6.01 -1.72
C PHE A 29 22.18 6.34 -0.24
N ASP A 30 23.28 7.02 0.11
CA ASP A 30 23.54 7.49 1.47
C ASP A 30 22.68 8.73 1.79
N MET A 31 21.41 8.47 2.10
CA MET A 31 20.40 9.48 2.41
C MET A 31 20.27 9.68 3.92
N SER A 32 19.88 10.89 4.33
CA SER A 32 19.53 11.13 5.73
C SER A 32 18.31 10.31 6.15
N PHE A 33 18.24 9.92 7.44
CA PHE A 33 17.13 9.13 7.97
C PHE A 33 15.76 9.72 7.64
N ALA A 34 15.60 11.03 7.80
CA ALA A 34 14.35 11.73 7.50
C ALA A 34 13.98 11.62 6.02
N MET A 35 14.96 11.75 5.11
CA MET A 35 14.73 11.66 3.67
C MET A 35 14.37 10.23 3.25
N GLY A 36 15.13 9.24 3.70
CA GLY A 36 14.88 7.83 3.41
C GLY A 36 13.50 7.39 3.90
N LEU A 37 13.14 7.71 5.16
CA LEU A 37 11.84 7.39 5.72
C LEU A 37 10.69 8.06 4.97
N THR A 38 10.86 9.34 4.57
CA THR A 38 9.84 10.05 3.77
C THR A 38 9.60 9.36 2.44
N ILE A 39 10.66 8.98 1.73
CA ILE A 39 10.54 8.26 0.45
C ILE A 39 9.82 6.93 0.65
N LEU A 40 10.21 6.14 1.64
CA LEU A 40 9.60 4.83 1.91
C LEU A 40 8.11 4.96 2.27
N VAL A 41 7.74 5.89 3.15
CA VAL A 41 6.34 6.07 3.56
C VAL A 41 5.49 6.56 2.38
N VAL A 42 5.96 7.59 1.64
CA VAL A 42 5.21 8.13 0.50
C VAL A 42 5.04 7.07 -0.59
N THR A 43 6.10 6.35 -0.95
CA THR A 43 6.02 5.29 -1.97
C THR A 43 5.12 4.14 -1.52
N ALA A 44 5.11 3.76 -0.23
CA ALA A 44 4.23 2.75 0.31
C ALA A 44 2.74 3.12 0.22
N PHE A 45 2.38 4.38 0.55
CA PHE A 45 0.99 4.84 0.43
C PHE A 45 0.53 4.93 -1.02
N ILE A 46 1.39 5.43 -1.92
CA ILE A 46 1.08 5.44 -3.36
C ILE A 46 0.91 4.01 -3.88
N GLN A 47 1.77 3.07 -3.48
CA GLN A 47 1.64 1.65 -3.84
C GLN A 47 0.31 1.05 -3.37
N ALA A 48 -0.07 1.28 -2.12
CA ALA A 48 -1.37 0.83 -1.60
C ALA A 48 -2.54 1.38 -2.43
N GLY A 49 -2.46 2.65 -2.84
CA GLY A 49 -3.44 3.27 -3.73
C GLY A 49 -3.50 2.63 -5.12
N VAL A 50 -2.36 2.36 -5.74
CA VAL A 50 -2.27 1.67 -7.04
C VAL A 50 -2.90 0.29 -6.97
N GLN A 51 -2.66 -0.45 -5.88
CA GLN A 51 -3.26 -1.77 -5.67
C GLN A 51 -4.78 -1.69 -5.54
N LEU A 52 -5.28 -0.73 -4.78
CA LEU A 52 -6.72 -0.54 -4.59
C LEU A 52 -7.43 -0.08 -5.89
N VAL A 53 -6.83 0.86 -6.63
CA VAL A 53 -7.48 1.45 -7.81
C VAL A 53 -7.31 0.59 -9.06
N VAL A 54 -6.08 0.12 -9.34
CA VAL A 54 -5.75 -0.53 -10.62
C VAL A 54 -5.92 -2.05 -10.56
N PHE A 55 -5.58 -2.68 -9.44
CA PHE A 55 -5.64 -4.14 -9.34
C PHE A 55 -6.99 -4.63 -8.80
N MET A 56 -7.55 -3.94 -7.80
CA MET A 56 -8.87 -4.31 -7.26
C MET A 56 -10.05 -3.78 -8.09
N HIS A 57 -9.81 -2.98 -9.15
CA HIS A 57 -10.85 -2.33 -9.98
C HIS A 57 -11.99 -1.74 -9.14
N ALA A 58 -11.66 -1.20 -7.96
CA ALA A 58 -12.64 -0.82 -6.95
C ALA A 58 -13.64 0.24 -7.45
N GLY A 59 -13.25 0.99 -8.49
CA GLY A 59 -14.06 2.01 -9.14
C GLY A 59 -14.80 1.57 -10.41
N GLU A 60 -14.66 0.34 -10.90
CA GLU A 60 -15.23 -0.12 -12.20
C GLU A 60 -16.21 -1.29 -12.07
N SER A 61 -16.30 -1.95 -10.91
CA SER A 61 -17.24 -3.04 -10.65
C SER A 61 -18.67 -2.54 -10.37
N GLU A 62 -19.69 -3.37 -10.56
CA GLU A 62 -21.09 -3.04 -10.19
C GLU A 62 -21.26 -2.89 -8.67
N ASP A 63 -20.41 -3.55 -7.88
CA ASP A 63 -20.40 -3.53 -6.42
C ASP A 63 -19.20 -2.74 -5.84
N LYS A 64 -19.05 -1.49 -6.27
CA LYS A 64 -17.99 -0.59 -5.77
C LYS A 64 -18.13 -0.39 -4.27
N GLY A 65 -19.36 -0.24 -3.79
CA GLY A 65 -19.68 -0.03 -2.37
C GLY A 65 -19.17 -1.17 -1.49
N GLY A 66 -19.46 -2.43 -1.85
CA GLY A 66 -18.99 -3.60 -1.11
C GLY A 66 -17.47 -3.67 -1.01
N ILE A 67 -16.77 -3.48 -2.13
CA ILE A 67 -15.29 -3.56 -2.17
C ILE A 67 -14.64 -2.49 -1.28
N TYR A 68 -15.11 -1.25 -1.33
CA TYR A 68 -14.59 -0.18 -0.48
C TYR A 68 -14.86 -0.44 1.00
N VAL A 69 -16.07 -0.90 1.35
CA VAL A 69 -16.43 -1.21 2.75
C VAL A 69 -15.57 -2.34 3.30
N HIS A 70 -15.39 -3.43 2.55
CA HIS A 70 -14.51 -4.54 2.96
C HIS A 70 -13.05 -4.12 3.11
N THR A 71 -12.56 -3.28 2.21
CA THR A 71 -11.18 -2.79 2.26
C THR A 71 -10.96 -1.89 3.47
N ILE A 72 -11.85 -0.93 3.72
CA ILE A 72 -11.78 -0.04 4.89
C ILE A 72 -11.90 -0.86 6.18
N TYR A 73 -12.81 -1.83 6.22
CA TYR A 73 -12.95 -2.73 7.37
C TYR A 73 -11.65 -3.51 7.64
N GLY A 74 -11.01 -4.05 6.59
CA GLY A 74 -9.71 -4.71 6.69
C GLY A 74 -8.60 -3.79 7.19
N VAL A 75 -8.54 -2.55 6.71
CA VAL A 75 -7.57 -1.54 7.17
C VAL A 75 -7.79 -1.20 8.65
N VAL A 76 -9.04 -1.01 9.07
CA VAL A 76 -9.38 -0.74 10.48
C VAL A 76 -8.96 -1.90 11.37
N LEU A 77 -9.26 -3.14 10.97
CA LEU A 77 -8.81 -4.32 11.71
C LEU A 77 -7.28 -4.38 11.80
N ALA A 78 -6.56 -4.18 10.70
CA ALA A 78 -5.10 -4.17 10.70
C ALA A 78 -4.52 -3.11 11.65
N LEU A 79 -5.09 -1.89 11.64
CA LEU A 79 -4.67 -0.82 12.54
C LEU A 79 -4.96 -1.15 14.01
N LEU A 80 -6.15 -1.65 14.32
CA LEU A 80 -6.51 -2.04 15.69
C LEU A 80 -5.62 -3.17 16.21
N THR A 81 -5.29 -4.16 15.36
CA THR A 81 -4.38 -5.25 15.73
C THR A 81 -2.98 -4.72 15.97
N ILE A 82 -2.39 -3.96 15.04
CA ILE A 82 -1.02 -3.46 15.18
C ILE A 82 -0.89 -2.53 16.39
N LEU A 83 -1.77 -1.52 16.48
CA LEU A 83 -1.71 -0.54 17.58
C LEU A 83 -2.09 -1.17 18.92
N GLY A 84 -3.07 -2.08 18.94
CA GLY A 84 -3.47 -2.81 20.15
C GLY A 84 -2.34 -3.71 20.67
N SER A 85 -1.65 -4.43 19.79
CA SER A 85 -0.48 -5.23 20.17
C SER A 85 0.68 -4.36 20.65
N LEU A 86 0.96 -3.24 19.99
CA LEU A 86 1.99 -2.29 20.45
C LEU A 86 1.65 -1.71 21.82
N LEU A 87 0.39 -1.31 22.05
CA LEU A 87 -0.08 -0.83 23.35
C LEU A 87 0.07 -1.89 24.44
N ALA A 88 -0.32 -3.13 24.16
CA ALA A 88 -0.20 -4.23 25.11
C ALA A 88 1.26 -4.51 25.50
N MET A 89 2.18 -4.48 24.53
CA MET A 89 3.61 -4.64 24.79
C MET A 89 4.20 -3.49 25.62
N ILE A 90 3.80 -2.25 25.35
CA ILE A 90 4.25 -1.08 26.11
C ILE A 90 3.69 -1.11 27.54
N TRP A 91 2.39 -1.39 27.69
CA TRP A 91 1.75 -1.47 29.00
C TRP A 91 2.35 -2.60 29.84
N GLY A 92 2.51 -3.79 29.27
CA GLY A 92 3.06 -4.94 29.97
C GLY A 92 4.52 -4.79 30.40
N TYR A 93 5.28 -3.85 29.81
CA TYR A 93 6.65 -3.53 30.22
C TYR A 93 6.72 -2.42 31.30
N MET A 94 5.65 -1.64 31.45
CA MET A 94 5.56 -0.56 32.46
C MET A 94 5.19 -1.05 33.87
N PHE A 95 4.87 -2.34 34.04
CA PHE A 95 4.60 -3.01 35.31
C PHE A 95 5.59 -4.16 35.53
#